data_AF-A0A0D2EAM9-F1
#
_entry.id   AF-A0A0D2EAM9-F1
#
_cell.length_a   1.000
_cell.length_b   1.000
_cell.length_c   1.000
_cell.angle_alpha   90.00
_cell.angle_beta   90.00
_cell.angle_gamma   90.00
#
_symmetry.space_group_name_H-M   'P 1'
#
loop_
_entity.id
_entity.type
_entity.pdbx_description
1 polymer ?
#
loop_
_entity_poly.entity_id
_entity_poly.type
_entity_poly.pdbx_seq_one_letter_code
_entity_poly.pdbx_strand_id
1 'polypeptide(L)'
;MSSKLSQIDKVSKDLNRNKTVPFVYLRTLEERLVLLCTFFERQPRSAERRPKKEVNSVYCCKKAQKVYFEVLETYPHVFLPFILAISPRSCLSFDLSQLGHYNSPPDGFHWSNNVKETFASIGQKREISESTYYKKVIEVLFLSWPSTFTQIFKERLTGADCCPKPVSTAEADKHLAYHAAELAAIVAIFGNRIYGGVEISSVRLSEKARSRTLQTTESVRTKFPLRDLTDGIIYLDIGCAAEYSSVLFPDEGDVTGVPISRTRECTSYTAKGETSNPTYG
;
A
#
# COMPACT_ATOMS: atom_id res chain seq x y z
N MET A 1 -7.75 -33.64 7.14
CA MET A 1 -7.08 -32.53 6.43
C MET A 1 -6.57 -33.01 5.09
N SER A 2 -6.82 -32.26 4.01
CA SER A 2 -6.31 -32.57 2.66
C SER A 2 -4.78 -32.74 2.67
N SER A 3 -4.25 -33.75 1.99
CA SER A 3 -2.80 -34.03 1.91
C SER A 3 -1.99 -32.78 1.50
N LYS A 4 -2.56 -31.93 0.63
CA LYS A 4 -1.94 -30.68 0.18
C LYS A 4 -1.82 -29.63 1.30
N LEU A 5 -2.83 -29.49 2.16
CA LEU A 5 -2.79 -28.55 3.30
C LEU A 5 -1.69 -28.96 4.30
N SER A 6 -1.58 -30.27 4.58
CA SER A 6 -0.52 -30.77 5.45
C SER A 6 0.89 -30.49 4.94
N GLN A 7 1.07 -30.45 3.61
CA GLN A 7 2.35 -30.06 3.00
C GLN A 7 2.64 -28.57 3.18
N ILE A 8 1.63 -27.71 3.00
CA ILE A 8 1.76 -26.26 3.23
C ILE A 8 2.11 -26.00 4.69
N ASP A 9 1.43 -26.64 5.64
CA ASP A 9 1.72 -26.53 7.07
C ASP A 9 3.14 -26.97 7.41
N LYS A 10 3.60 -28.09 6.82
CA LYS A 10 4.97 -28.58 7.01
C LYS A 10 6.00 -27.56 6.53
N VAL A 11 5.83 -27.04 5.32
CA VAL A 11 6.76 -26.03 4.77
C VAL A 11 6.70 -24.74 5.59
N SER A 12 5.52 -24.32 6.04
CA SER A 12 5.36 -23.15 6.90
C SER A 12 6.15 -23.30 8.22
N LYS A 13 6.06 -24.47 8.87
CA LYS A 13 6.86 -24.79 10.07
C LYS A 13 8.36 -24.75 9.78
N ASP A 14 8.80 -25.29 8.64
CA ASP A 14 10.20 -25.30 8.26
C ASP A 14 10.75 -23.88 8.00
N LEU A 15 9.98 -23.03 7.31
CA LEU A 15 10.33 -21.62 7.09
C LEU A 15 10.41 -20.85 8.43
N ASN A 16 9.43 -21.05 9.31
CA ASN A 16 9.37 -20.40 10.61
C ASN A 16 10.51 -20.83 11.54
N ARG A 17 10.91 -22.10 11.49
CA ARG A 17 12.02 -22.65 12.29
C ARG A 17 13.37 -22.08 11.82
N ASN A 18 13.59 -22.00 10.52
CA ASN A 18 14.88 -21.58 9.96
C ASN A 18 15.00 -20.06 9.80
N LYS A 19 13.88 -19.31 9.86
CA LYS A 19 13.82 -17.86 9.60
C LYS A 19 14.48 -17.47 8.26
N THR A 20 14.45 -18.37 7.29
CA THR A 20 14.95 -18.22 5.92
C THR A 20 14.34 -19.30 5.04
N VAL A 21 14.62 -19.30 3.74
CA VAL A 21 14.25 -20.39 2.83
C VAL A 21 15.33 -21.48 2.90
N PRO A 22 15.01 -22.69 3.41
CA PRO A 22 15.97 -23.79 3.43
C PRO A 22 16.50 -24.14 2.04
N PHE A 23 17.76 -24.57 1.97
CA PHE A 23 18.45 -24.92 0.71
C PHE A 23 17.64 -25.89 -0.17
N VAL A 24 16.97 -26.87 0.45
CA VAL A 24 16.12 -27.86 -0.23
C VAL A 24 14.99 -27.25 -1.06
N TYR A 25 14.55 -26.03 -0.71
CA TYR A 25 13.46 -25.33 -1.38
C TYR A 25 13.95 -24.29 -2.38
N LEU A 26 15.23 -23.92 -2.39
CA LEU A 26 15.74 -22.83 -3.23
C LEU A 26 15.51 -23.07 -4.72
N ARG A 27 15.84 -24.27 -5.22
CA ARG A 27 15.60 -24.63 -6.62
C ARG A 27 14.12 -24.55 -6.98
N THR A 28 13.26 -25.01 -6.07
CA THR A 28 11.80 -24.99 -6.26
C THR A 28 11.26 -23.56 -6.28
N LEU A 29 11.74 -22.71 -5.38
CA LEU A 29 11.39 -21.29 -5.34
C LEU A 29 11.81 -20.60 -6.64
N GLU A 30 13.06 -20.83 -7.06
CA GLU A 30 13.63 -20.26 -8.27
C GLU A 30 12.82 -20.63 -9.52
N GLU A 31 12.55 -21.92 -9.73
CA GLU A 31 11.75 -22.40 -10.86
C GLU A 31 10.33 -21.80 -10.89
N ARG A 32 9.70 -21.66 -9.72
CA ARG A 32 8.32 -21.18 -9.62
C ARG A 32 8.22 -19.66 -9.68
N LEU A 33 9.22 -18.91 -9.21
CA LEU A 33 9.29 -17.46 -9.41
C LEU A 33 9.48 -17.11 -10.88
N VAL A 34 10.34 -17.85 -11.61
CA VAL A 34 10.48 -17.67 -13.06
C VAL A 34 9.15 -17.93 -13.76
N LEU A 35 8.44 -19.03 -13.42
CA LEU A 35 7.10 -19.31 -13.97
C LEU A 35 6.13 -18.16 -13.69
N LEU A 36 6.14 -17.62 -12.48
CA LEU A 36 5.25 -16.55 -12.08
C LEU A 36 5.50 -15.25 -12.85
N CYS A 37 6.77 -14.99 -13.21
CA CYS A 37 7.19 -13.82 -13.97
C CYS A 37 7.16 -14.01 -15.49
N THR A 38 6.84 -15.22 -15.96
CA THR A 38 6.80 -15.54 -17.40
C THR A 38 5.56 -14.92 -18.04
N PHE A 39 5.75 -14.13 -19.10
CA PHE A 39 4.65 -13.65 -19.92
C PHE A 39 4.23 -14.74 -20.91
N PHE A 40 2.95 -15.13 -20.90
CA PHE A 40 2.45 -16.13 -21.83
C PHE A 40 1.61 -15.49 -22.94
N GLU A 41 2.25 -15.24 -24.07
CA GLU A 41 1.60 -14.71 -25.25
C GLU A 41 0.44 -15.58 -25.73
N ARG A 42 -0.48 -14.91 -26.43
CA ARG A 42 -1.49 -15.61 -27.21
C ARG A 42 -0.76 -16.32 -28.35
N GLN A 43 -0.72 -17.64 -28.30
CA GLN A 43 -0.09 -18.40 -29.37
C GLN A 43 -0.81 -18.12 -30.71
N PRO A 44 -0.08 -17.89 -31.81
CA PRO A 44 -0.67 -17.58 -33.11
C PRO A 44 -1.50 -18.76 -33.63
N ARG A 45 -2.43 -18.51 -34.55
CA ARG A 45 -3.11 -19.60 -35.27
C ARG A 45 -2.08 -20.27 -36.19
N SER A 46 -1.98 -21.59 -36.13
CA SER A 46 -1.14 -22.39 -37.02
C SER A 46 -2.03 -23.30 -37.87
N ALA A 47 -1.65 -23.52 -39.12
CA ALA A 47 -2.27 -24.51 -39.99
C ALA A 47 -1.96 -25.94 -39.50
N GLU A 48 -0.82 -26.14 -38.84
CA GLU A 48 -0.41 -27.42 -38.30
C GLU A 48 -0.91 -27.64 -36.87
N ARG A 49 -1.37 -28.86 -36.60
CA ARG A 49 -1.85 -29.25 -35.27
C ARG A 49 -0.67 -29.32 -34.29
N ARG A 50 -0.71 -28.47 -33.26
CA ARG A 50 0.29 -28.51 -32.18
C ARG A 50 0.27 -29.83 -31.41
N PRO A 51 1.42 -30.31 -30.92
CA PRO A 51 1.50 -31.45 -30.03
C PRO A 51 0.66 -31.22 -28.75
N LYS A 52 -0.22 -32.17 -28.43
CA LYS A 52 -1.09 -32.10 -27.23
C LYS A 52 -0.30 -31.89 -25.94
N LYS A 53 0.91 -32.48 -25.86
CA LYS A 53 1.81 -32.35 -24.70
C LYS A 53 2.26 -30.91 -24.46
N GLU A 54 2.60 -30.19 -25.53
CA GLU A 54 3.03 -28.79 -25.46
C GLU A 54 1.87 -27.88 -25.04
N VAL A 55 0.71 -28.04 -25.68
CA VAL A 55 -0.52 -27.31 -25.34
C VAL A 55 -0.89 -27.50 -23.87
N ASN A 56 -0.86 -28.75 -23.39
CA ASN A 56 -1.15 -29.07 -22.00
C ASN A 56 -0.13 -28.47 -21.02
N SER A 57 1.15 -28.43 -21.40
CA SER A 57 2.21 -27.83 -20.57
C SER A 57 1.99 -26.33 -20.40
N VAL A 58 1.74 -25.61 -21.50
CA VAL A 58 1.45 -24.16 -21.47
C VAL A 58 0.17 -23.88 -20.68
N TYR A 59 -0.88 -24.67 -20.89
CA TYR A 59 -2.11 -24.56 -20.12
C TYR A 59 -1.86 -24.75 -18.61
N CYS A 60 -1.08 -25.76 -18.23
CA CYS A 60 -0.71 -26.02 -16.84
C CYS A 60 0.05 -24.84 -16.22
N CYS A 61 1.02 -24.27 -16.94
CA CYS A 61 1.78 -23.12 -16.44
C CYS A 61 0.90 -21.88 -16.30
N LYS A 62 0.06 -21.56 -17.29
CA LYS A 62 -0.90 -20.44 -17.22
C LYS A 62 -1.85 -20.57 -16.03
N LYS A 63 -2.40 -21.78 -15.81
CA LYS A 63 -3.30 -22.04 -14.70
C LYS A 63 -2.58 -21.93 -13.36
N ALA A 64 -1.36 -22.48 -13.25
CA ALA A 64 -0.55 -22.37 -12.05
C ALA A 64 -0.18 -20.91 -11.72
N GLN A 65 0.24 -20.13 -12.72
CA GLN A 65 0.52 -18.71 -12.56
C GLN A 65 -0.70 -17.97 -12.02
N LYS A 66 -1.89 -18.19 -12.59
CA LYS A 66 -3.14 -17.60 -12.10
C LYS A 66 -3.38 -17.96 -10.63
N VAL A 67 -3.29 -19.25 -10.27
CA VAL A 67 -3.52 -19.71 -8.89
C VAL A 67 -2.49 -19.12 -7.93
N TYR A 68 -1.21 -19.06 -8.30
CA TYR A 68 -0.18 -18.46 -7.45
C TYR A 68 -0.43 -16.98 -7.21
N PHE A 69 -0.83 -16.21 -8.23
CA PHE A 69 -1.20 -14.81 -8.04
C PHE A 69 -2.44 -14.64 -7.17
N GLU A 70 -3.45 -15.48 -7.36
CA GLU A 70 -4.67 -15.44 -6.55
C GLU A 70 -4.36 -15.72 -5.07
N VAL A 71 -3.44 -16.65 -4.78
CA VAL A 71 -2.93 -16.90 -3.41
C VAL A 71 -2.08 -15.73 -2.91
N LEU A 72 -1.22 -15.15 -3.74
CA LEU A 72 -0.41 -13.98 -3.37
C LEU A 72 -1.30 -12.81 -2.93
N GLU A 73 -2.36 -12.55 -3.71
CA GLU A 73 -3.29 -11.46 -3.46
C GLU A 73 -4.19 -11.74 -2.28
N THR A 74 -4.72 -12.96 -2.13
CA THR A 74 -5.73 -13.30 -1.12
C THR A 74 -5.13 -13.75 0.21
N TYR A 75 -3.99 -14.45 0.19
CA TYR A 75 -3.36 -15.08 1.34
C TYR A 75 -1.83 -14.86 1.33
N PRO A 76 -1.33 -13.60 1.38
CA PRO A 76 0.10 -13.30 1.19
C PRO A 76 1.02 -13.98 2.21
N HIS A 77 0.55 -14.17 3.44
CA HIS A 77 1.31 -14.87 4.50
C HIS A 77 1.41 -16.39 4.25
N VAL A 78 0.52 -16.97 3.44
CA VAL A 78 0.56 -18.38 3.01
C VAL A 78 1.24 -18.55 1.67
N PHE A 79 1.45 -17.46 0.91
CA PHE A 79 1.98 -17.54 -0.43
C PHE A 79 3.32 -18.28 -0.50
N LEU A 80 4.29 -17.94 0.35
CA LEU A 80 5.60 -18.61 0.31
C LEU A 80 5.52 -20.11 0.62
N PRO A 81 4.86 -20.58 1.70
CA PRO A 81 4.71 -22.01 1.92
C PRO A 81 3.87 -22.68 0.82
N PHE A 82 2.88 -21.98 0.24
CA PHE A 82 2.09 -22.48 -0.88
C PHE A 82 2.91 -22.67 -2.15
N ILE A 83 3.64 -21.64 -2.59
CA ILE A 83 4.47 -21.69 -3.79
C ILE A 83 5.64 -22.65 -3.60
N LEU A 84 5.98 -23.09 -2.40
CA LEU A 84 6.99 -24.13 -2.16
C LEU A 84 6.37 -25.54 -2.10
N ALA A 85 5.21 -25.69 -1.47
CA ALA A 85 4.54 -26.98 -1.31
C ALA A 85 3.81 -27.44 -2.58
N ILE A 86 3.10 -26.56 -3.27
CA ILE A 86 2.14 -26.93 -4.31
C ILE A 86 2.74 -26.76 -5.70
N SER A 87 2.93 -27.89 -6.40
CA SER A 87 3.47 -27.91 -7.76
C SER A 87 2.49 -27.34 -8.81
N PRO A 88 2.98 -26.87 -9.98
CA PRO A 88 2.13 -26.33 -11.03
C PRO A 88 1.01 -27.28 -11.49
N ARG A 89 1.30 -28.60 -11.56
CA ARG A 89 0.28 -29.62 -11.88
C ARG A 89 -0.81 -29.70 -10.80
N SER A 90 -0.42 -29.56 -9.54
CA SER A 90 -1.35 -29.63 -8.42
C SER A 90 -2.32 -28.44 -8.37
N CYS A 91 -1.95 -27.30 -8.98
CA CYS A 91 -2.80 -26.11 -9.13
C CYS A 91 -3.99 -26.32 -10.09
N LEU A 92 -3.95 -27.34 -10.96
CA LEU A 92 -5.06 -27.64 -11.88
C LEU A 92 -6.35 -28.01 -11.14
N SER A 93 -6.21 -28.69 -10.00
CA SER A 93 -7.31 -29.18 -9.15
C SER A 93 -7.26 -28.60 -7.74
N PHE A 94 -6.49 -27.52 -7.52
CA PHE A 94 -6.44 -26.88 -6.22
C PHE A 94 -7.67 -26.00 -6.04
N ASP A 95 -8.40 -26.23 -4.97
CA ASP A 95 -9.51 -25.38 -4.57
C ASP A 95 -9.04 -24.40 -3.50
N LEU A 96 -9.14 -23.10 -3.81
CA LEU A 96 -8.69 -22.02 -2.93
C LEU A 96 -9.55 -21.89 -1.68
N SER A 97 -10.79 -22.38 -1.69
CA SER A 97 -11.64 -22.40 -0.48
C SER A 97 -11.00 -23.19 0.67
N GLN A 98 -10.13 -24.17 0.34
CA GLN A 98 -9.37 -24.95 1.32
C GLN A 98 -8.38 -24.10 2.13
N LEU A 99 -8.01 -22.92 1.64
CA LEU A 99 -7.15 -21.98 2.34
C LEU A 99 -7.91 -21.05 3.29
N GLY A 100 -9.24 -21.16 3.39
CA GLY A 100 -10.05 -20.31 4.26
C GLY A 100 -9.65 -20.37 5.75
N HIS A 101 -8.98 -21.43 6.20
CA HIS A 101 -8.43 -21.51 7.56
C HIS A 101 -7.26 -20.54 7.81
N TYR A 102 -6.68 -19.98 6.75
CA TYR A 102 -5.62 -18.97 6.78
C TYR A 102 -6.13 -17.58 6.44
N ASN A 103 -7.41 -17.30 6.71
CA ASN A 103 -8.01 -15.98 6.45
C ASN A 103 -7.32 -14.84 7.22
N SER A 104 -6.61 -15.15 8.30
CA SER A 104 -5.84 -14.17 9.07
C SER A 104 -4.39 -14.61 9.19
N PRO A 105 -3.43 -13.69 8.97
CA PRO A 105 -2.05 -13.96 9.30
C PRO A 105 -1.90 -14.14 10.82
N PRO A 106 -0.91 -14.92 11.27
CA PRO A 106 -0.51 -14.91 12.68
C PRO A 106 -0.18 -13.48 13.13
N ASP A 107 -0.49 -13.13 14.38
CA ASP A 107 -0.18 -11.81 14.91
C ASP A 107 1.31 -11.45 14.74
N GLY A 108 1.58 -10.26 14.19
CA GLY A 108 2.94 -9.78 13.93
C GLY A 108 3.72 -10.54 12.85
N PHE A 109 3.03 -11.33 12.01
CA PHE A 109 3.68 -12.09 10.94
C PHE A 109 4.44 -11.19 9.98
N HIS A 110 5.74 -11.44 9.84
CA HIS A 110 6.57 -10.81 8.83
C HIS A 110 7.59 -11.83 8.32
N TRP A 111 7.85 -11.82 7.02
CA TRP A 111 8.97 -12.57 6.49
C TRP A 111 10.29 -11.92 6.91
N SER A 112 11.29 -12.72 7.27
CA SER A 112 12.59 -12.19 7.68
C SER A 112 13.34 -11.54 6.51
N ASN A 113 14.28 -10.65 6.82
CA ASN A 113 15.14 -10.03 5.82
C ASN A 113 15.92 -11.08 4.98
N ASN A 114 16.30 -12.21 5.57
CA ASN A 114 16.98 -13.30 4.86
C ASN A 114 16.12 -13.90 3.74
N VAL A 115 14.80 -14.00 3.94
CA VAL A 115 13.87 -14.44 2.90
C VAL A 115 13.83 -13.40 1.78
N LYS A 116 13.79 -12.11 2.11
CA LYS A 116 13.81 -11.01 1.14
C LYS A 116 15.10 -11.00 0.30
N GLU A 117 16.25 -11.20 0.94
CA GLU A 117 17.56 -11.32 0.29
C GLU A 117 17.61 -12.53 -0.64
N THR A 118 17.03 -13.67 -0.24
CA THR A 118 16.93 -14.86 -1.09
C THR A 118 16.14 -14.56 -2.36
N PHE A 119 15.00 -13.86 -2.25
CA PHE A 119 14.22 -13.43 -3.40
C PHE A 119 15.05 -12.49 -4.30
N ALA A 120 15.69 -11.47 -3.72
CA ALA A 120 16.52 -10.52 -4.46
C ALA A 120 17.66 -11.22 -5.23
N SER A 121 18.33 -12.19 -4.62
CA SER A 121 19.38 -13.00 -5.24
C SER A 121 18.84 -13.80 -6.43
N ILE A 122 17.69 -14.46 -6.28
CA ILE A 122 17.02 -15.19 -7.37
C ILE A 122 16.62 -14.22 -8.50
N GLY A 123 16.06 -13.06 -8.14
CA GLY A 123 15.63 -12.03 -9.08
C GLY A 123 16.76 -11.57 -9.99
N GLN A 124 17.93 -11.27 -9.40
CA GLN A 124 19.13 -10.89 -10.15
C GLN A 124 19.65 -12.07 -10.98
N LYS A 125 19.83 -13.25 -10.38
CA LYS A 125 20.39 -14.43 -11.05
C LYS A 125 19.56 -14.87 -12.26
N ARG A 126 18.24 -14.69 -12.22
CA ARG A 126 17.31 -15.08 -13.29
C ARG A 126 16.86 -13.91 -14.15
N GLU A 127 17.42 -12.72 -13.93
CA GLU A 127 17.11 -11.50 -14.69
C GLU A 127 15.62 -11.14 -14.69
N ILE A 128 14.89 -11.50 -13.62
CA ILE A 128 13.45 -11.22 -13.48
C ILE A 128 13.17 -10.00 -12.60
N SER A 129 14.20 -9.37 -12.02
CA SER A 129 14.05 -8.22 -11.11
C SER A 129 13.24 -7.05 -11.71
N GLU A 130 13.38 -6.81 -13.01
CA GLU A 130 12.67 -5.73 -13.70
C GLU A 130 11.24 -6.08 -14.11
N SER A 131 10.86 -7.36 -14.02
CA SER A 131 9.51 -7.82 -14.35
C SER A 131 8.48 -7.15 -13.44
N THR A 132 7.40 -6.63 -14.03
CA THR A 132 6.26 -6.08 -13.30
C THR A 132 5.67 -7.08 -12.32
N TYR A 133 5.64 -8.36 -12.70
CA TYR A 133 5.19 -9.46 -11.85
C TYR A 133 6.10 -9.67 -10.65
N TYR A 134 7.42 -9.63 -10.85
CA TYR A 134 8.38 -9.77 -9.76
C TYR A 134 8.27 -8.60 -8.78
N LYS A 135 8.19 -7.36 -9.28
CA LYS A 135 7.99 -6.16 -8.47
C LYS A 135 6.74 -6.27 -7.60
N LYS A 136 5.62 -6.74 -8.18
CA LYS A 136 4.37 -7.00 -7.45
C LYS A 136 4.53 -8.05 -6.35
N VAL A 137 5.27 -9.13 -6.59
CA VAL A 137 5.56 -10.16 -5.56
C VAL A 137 6.32 -9.56 -4.39
N ILE A 138 7.40 -8.81 -4.69
CA ILE A 138 8.21 -8.18 -3.64
C ILE A 138 7.40 -7.15 -2.87
N GLU A 139 6.59 -6.37 -3.57
CA GLU A 139 5.70 -5.37 -2.97
C GLU A 139 4.75 -6.04 -1.98
N VAL A 140 3.95 -7.01 -2.42
CA VAL A 140 2.95 -7.67 -1.57
C VAL A 140 3.58 -8.42 -0.39
N LEU A 141 4.72 -9.09 -0.58
CA LEU A 141 5.33 -9.91 0.47
C LEU A 141 6.18 -9.13 1.47
N PHE A 142 6.82 -8.02 1.07
CA PHE A 142 7.87 -7.38 1.88
C PHE A 142 7.77 -5.86 2.01
N LEU A 143 6.99 -5.17 1.17
CA LEU A 143 6.88 -3.69 1.20
C LEU A 143 5.48 -3.22 1.60
N SER A 144 4.44 -4.01 1.31
CA SER A 144 3.04 -3.73 1.64
C SER A 144 2.67 -4.10 3.07
N TRP A 145 3.63 -4.53 3.90
CA TRP A 145 3.41 -4.79 5.32
C TRP A 145 3.97 -3.67 6.22
N PRO A 146 3.43 -2.43 6.20
CA PRO A 146 3.18 -1.75 7.44
C PRO A 146 1.93 -2.37 8.11
N SER A 147 1.77 -2.10 9.39
CA SER A 147 0.64 -2.41 10.29
C SER A 147 -0.77 -2.13 9.74
N THR A 148 -0.87 -1.57 8.52
CA THR A 148 -2.07 -1.23 7.75
C THR A 148 -2.62 -2.40 6.90
N PHE A 149 -1.80 -3.40 6.55
CA PHE A 149 -2.27 -4.53 5.71
C PHE A 149 -3.26 -5.46 6.44
N THR A 150 -3.12 -5.57 7.77
CA THR A 150 -4.08 -6.26 8.65
C THR A 150 -5.44 -5.54 8.70
N GLN A 151 -5.47 -4.24 8.40
CA GLN A 151 -6.69 -3.41 8.35
C GLN A 151 -7.47 -3.67 7.06
N ILE A 152 -6.79 -3.64 5.91
CA ILE A 152 -7.41 -3.82 4.57
C ILE A 152 -7.95 -5.25 4.36
N PHE A 153 -7.33 -6.26 4.99
CA PHE A 153 -7.81 -7.65 4.88
C PHE A 153 -8.93 -8.00 5.88
N LYS A 154 -8.99 -7.34 7.06
CA LYS A 154 -10.17 -7.40 7.93
C LYS A 154 -11.40 -6.80 7.24
N GLU A 155 -11.25 -5.73 6.46
CA GLU A 155 -12.34 -5.10 5.68
C GLU A 155 -13.02 -6.07 4.70
N ARG A 156 -12.25 -6.97 4.06
CA ARG A 156 -12.79 -7.87 3.02
C ARG A 156 -13.41 -9.16 3.53
N LEU A 157 -13.01 -9.65 4.70
CA LEU A 157 -13.38 -10.98 5.18
C LEU A 157 -14.44 -10.96 6.29
N THR A 158 -14.58 -9.86 7.04
CA THR A 158 -15.46 -9.86 8.22
C THR A 158 -16.63 -8.89 8.18
N GLY A 159 -16.87 -8.12 7.10
CA GLY A 159 -18.09 -7.29 6.96
C GLY A 159 -18.44 -6.45 8.19
N ALA A 160 -17.45 -6.13 9.01
CA ALA A 160 -17.59 -5.56 10.34
C ALA A 160 -16.73 -4.30 10.35
N ASP A 161 -17.44 -3.18 10.29
CA ASP A 161 -16.93 -1.82 10.33
C ASP A 161 -15.96 -1.61 11.49
N CYS A 162 -14.79 -1.02 11.20
CA CYS A 162 -13.91 -0.29 12.12
C CYS A 162 -12.72 0.25 11.27
N CYS A 163 -12.65 1.50 10.82
CA CYS A 163 -13.35 2.72 11.16
C CYS A 163 -13.78 3.40 9.86
N PRO A 164 -15.03 3.87 9.72
CA PRO A 164 -15.33 4.80 8.62
C PRO A 164 -14.34 5.96 8.71
N LYS A 165 -13.88 6.46 7.54
CA LYS A 165 -13.30 7.82 7.46
C LYS A 165 -14.15 8.68 8.40
N PRO A 166 -13.57 9.40 9.39
CA PRO A 166 -14.38 10.19 10.30
C PRO A 166 -15.28 11.08 9.44
N VAL A 167 -16.57 10.77 9.41
CA VAL A 167 -17.54 11.48 8.60
C VAL A 167 -17.85 12.71 9.41
N SER A 168 -17.19 13.81 9.06
CA SER A 168 -17.59 15.10 9.59
C SER A 168 -18.90 15.47 8.91
N THR A 169 -19.87 15.89 9.70
CA THR A 169 -21.10 16.54 9.22
C THR A 169 -20.79 17.82 8.44
N ALA A 170 -19.55 18.35 8.52
CA ALA A 170 -19.05 19.45 7.71
C ALA A 170 -18.84 19.07 6.23
N GLU A 171 -18.82 17.76 5.91
CA GLU A 171 -18.75 17.26 4.52
C GLU A 171 -20.09 17.37 3.77
N ALA A 172 -21.19 17.74 4.46
CA ALA A 172 -22.49 17.95 3.85
C ALA A 172 -22.54 19.20 2.95
N ASP A 173 -23.44 19.20 1.96
CA ASP A 173 -23.63 20.29 0.98
C ASP A 173 -23.91 21.68 1.61
N LYS A 174 -24.32 21.73 2.88
CA LYS A 174 -24.58 22.97 3.64
C LYS A 174 -23.57 23.16 4.78
N HIS A 175 -22.54 23.96 4.53
CA HIS A 175 -21.48 24.28 5.49
C HIS A 175 -21.17 25.79 5.53
N LEU A 176 -20.58 26.24 6.63
CA LEU A 176 -19.93 27.54 6.75
C LEU A 176 -18.43 27.34 6.50
N ALA A 177 -17.87 28.08 5.54
CA ALA A 177 -16.43 28.08 5.29
C ALA A 177 -15.83 29.40 5.78
N TYR A 178 -14.87 29.32 6.69
CA TYR A 178 -14.08 30.47 7.12
C TYR A 178 -12.72 30.43 6.43
N HIS A 179 -12.46 31.50 5.70
CA HIS A 179 -11.27 31.75 4.90
C HIS A 179 -10.42 32.84 5.56
N ALA A 180 -9.16 32.96 5.16
CA ALA A 180 -8.22 33.95 5.67
C ALA A 180 -8.09 33.97 7.21
N ALA A 181 -7.63 32.87 7.82
CA ALA A 181 -7.48 32.80 9.27
C ALA A 181 -6.46 33.81 9.81
N GLU A 182 -6.74 34.37 10.99
CA GLU A 182 -5.85 35.31 11.68
C GLU A 182 -4.59 34.62 12.20
N LEU A 183 -3.42 35.22 11.96
CA LEU A 183 -2.13 34.65 12.36
C LEU A 183 -2.02 34.45 13.87
N ALA A 184 -2.56 35.38 14.66
CA ALA A 184 -2.59 35.28 16.11
C ALA A 184 -3.40 34.06 16.58
N ALA A 185 -4.54 33.78 15.91
CA ALA A 185 -5.36 32.61 16.20
C ALA A 185 -4.66 31.30 15.82
N ILE A 186 -3.91 31.27 14.71
CA ILE A 186 -3.12 30.09 14.31
C ILE A 186 -2.07 29.76 15.37
N VAL A 187 -1.34 30.77 15.87
CA VAL A 187 -0.35 30.57 16.95
C VAL A 187 -1.02 30.08 18.22
N ALA A 188 -2.16 30.66 18.60
CA ALA A 188 -2.88 30.27 19.81
C ALA A 188 -3.41 28.82 19.78
N ILE A 189 -3.88 28.36 18.61
CA ILE A 189 -4.50 27.03 18.45
C ILE A 189 -3.45 25.95 18.15
N PHE A 190 -2.51 26.21 17.23
CA PHE A 190 -1.58 25.19 16.73
C PHE A 190 -0.14 25.35 17.22
N GLY A 191 0.15 26.43 17.93
CA GLY A 191 1.47 26.72 18.45
C GLY A 191 2.49 27.16 17.39
N ASN A 192 3.67 27.57 17.88
CA ASN A 192 4.72 28.18 17.07
C ASN A 192 5.26 27.27 15.97
N ARG A 193 5.21 25.94 16.17
CA ARG A 193 5.77 24.99 15.21
C ARG A 193 4.94 24.92 13.94
N ILE A 194 3.63 24.77 14.06
CA ILE A 194 2.72 24.79 12.90
C ILE A 194 2.68 26.18 12.27
N TYR A 195 2.68 27.24 13.09
CA TYR A 195 2.80 28.61 12.59
C TYR A 195 4.07 28.83 11.75
N GLY A 196 5.22 28.30 12.18
CA GLY A 196 6.45 28.33 11.39
C GLY A 196 6.29 27.64 10.02
N GLY A 197 5.56 26.53 9.97
CA GLY A 197 5.21 25.84 8.74
C GLY A 197 4.27 26.64 7.83
N VAL A 198 3.31 27.36 8.40
CA VAL A 198 2.43 28.30 7.67
C VAL A 198 3.24 29.47 7.11
N GLU A 199 4.18 30.01 7.88
CA GLU A 199 4.97 31.19 7.48
C GLU A 199 5.87 30.98 6.25
N ILE A 200 6.19 29.71 5.96
CA ILE A 200 6.97 29.27 4.79
C ILE A 200 6.10 28.59 3.71
N SER A 201 4.77 28.54 3.89
CA SER A 201 3.88 27.93 2.89
C SER A 201 3.87 28.76 1.59
N SER A 202 3.58 28.09 0.47
CA SER A 202 3.57 28.74 -0.84
C SER A 202 2.54 29.87 -0.92
N VAL A 203 1.37 29.66 -0.30
CA VAL A 203 0.29 30.64 -0.16
C VAL A 203 0.75 31.83 0.67
N ARG A 204 1.33 31.60 1.85
CA ARG A 204 1.76 32.69 2.74
C ARG A 204 2.90 33.52 2.17
N LEU A 205 3.84 32.90 1.48
CA LEU A 205 4.94 33.60 0.79
C LEU A 205 4.39 34.54 -0.29
N SER A 206 3.37 34.10 -1.02
CA SER A 206 2.70 34.88 -2.06
C SER A 206 1.88 36.04 -1.48
N GLU A 207 1.21 35.86 -0.33
CA GLU A 207 0.53 36.93 0.41
C GLU A 207 1.51 38.02 0.88
N LYS A 208 2.64 37.62 1.48
CA LYS A 208 3.69 38.53 1.96
C LYS A 208 4.34 39.33 0.83
N ALA A 209 4.45 38.73 -0.36
CA ALA A 209 4.94 39.43 -1.54
C ALA A 209 4.00 40.57 -1.98
N ARG A 210 2.69 40.43 -1.73
CA ARG A 210 1.68 41.45 -2.02
C ARG A 210 1.51 42.47 -0.89
N SER A 211 1.52 42.01 0.36
CA SER A 211 1.46 42.88 1.54
C SER A 211 2.09 42.21 2.75
N ARG A 212 3.12 42.86 3.31
CA ARG A 212 3.85 42.36 4.48
C ARG A 212 3.10 42.55 5.80
N THR A 213 2.08 43.40 5.82
CA THR A 213 1.33 43.73 7.05
C THR A 213 0.08 42.88 7.23
N LEU A 214 -0.23 41.96 6.30
CA LEU A 214 -1.41 41.11 6.35
C LEU A 214 -1.37 40.21 7.60
N GLN A 215 -2.35 40.41 8.49
CA GLN A 215 -2.53 39.64 9.73
C GLN A 215 -3.41 38.40 9.57
N THR A 216 -3.82 38.09 8.33
CA THR A 216 -4.61 36.91 7.98
C THR A 216 -3.91 36.10 6.90
N THR A 217 -4.32 34.84 6.69
CA THR A 217 -3.77 33.96 5.64
C THR A 217 -4.75 32.90 5.16
N GLU A 218 -4.78 32.64 3.85
CA GLU A 218 -5.51 31.52 3.22
C GLU A 218 -4.84 30.16 3.43
N SER A 219 -3.64 30.15 4.03
CA SER A 219 -2.94 28.92 4.38
C SER A 219 -3.70 28.09 5.42
N VAL A 220 -4.62 28.70 6.16
CA VAL A 220 -5.49 28.01 7.11
C VAL A 220 -6.94 28.35 6.80
N ARG A 221 -7.75 27.32 6.58
CA ARG A 221 -9.19 27.45 6.29
C ARG A 221 -9.96 26.46 7.14
N THR A 222 -11.18 26.81 7.52
CA THR A 222 -12.02 25.91 8.31
C THR A 222 -13.40 25.76 7.69
N LYS A 223 -13.98 24.58 7.84
CA LYS A 223 -15.36 24.29 7.47
C LYS A 223 -16.09 23.75 8.67
N PHE A 224 -17.26 24.33 8.95
CA PHE A 224 -18.15 23.87 9.99
C PHE A 224 -19.51 23.52 9.40
N PRO A 225 -20.21 22.51 9.92
CA PRO A 225 -21.62 22.27 9.62
C PRO A 225 -22.46 23.49 9.98
N LEU A 226 -23.47 23.81 9.17
CA LEU A 226 -24.30 24.99 9.37
C LEU A 226 -25.09 24.98 10.70
N ARG A 227 -25.38 23.78 11.24
CA ARG A 227 -26.27 23.58 12.40
C ARG A 227 -25.53 23.11 13.65
N ASP A 228 -24.24 22.81 13.54
CA ASP A 228 -23.44 22.25 14.61
C ASP A 228 -21.99 22.74 14.45
N LEU A 229 -21.47 23.47 15.44
CA LEU A 229 -20.09 23.97 15.43
C LEU A 229 -19.15 23.08 16.27
N THR A 230 -19.64 21.95 16.78
CA THR A 230 -18.86 21.00 17.57
C THR A 230 -18.03 20.04 16.70
N ASP A 231 -18.31 20.03 15.40
CA ASP A 231 -17.63 19.25 14.37
C ASP A 231 -17.10 20.20 13.29
N GLY A 232 -15.95 19.90 12.69
CA GLY A 232 -15.35 20.77 11.69
C GLY A 232 -14.11 20.20 11.03
N ILE A 233 -13.81 20.71 9.84
CA ILE A 233 -12.64 20.35 9.04
C ILE A 233 -11.71 21.55 8.98
N ILE A 234 -10.46 21.36 9.39
CA ILE A 234 -9.41 22.38 9.26
C ILE A 234 -8.46 21.97 8.15
N TYR A 235 -8.29 22.86 7.18
CA TYR A 235 -7.33 22.74 6.09
C TYR A 235 -6.08 23.54 6.45
N LEU A 236 -4.93 22.89 6.39
CA LEU A 236 -3.63 23.50 6.68
C LEU A 236 -2.71 23.35 5.46
N ASP A 237 -2.31 24.47 4.88
CA ASP A 237 -1.19 24.58 3.95
C ASP A 237 0.05 25.02 4.74
N ILE A 238 0.96 24.07 4.93
CA ILE A 238 2.23 24.25 5.60
C ILE A 238 3.33 23.74 4.67
N GLY A 239 4.59 24.11 4.93
CA GLY A 239 5.75 23.67 4.16
C GLY A 239 5.94 22.14 4.08
N CYS A 240 7.16 21.62 4.24
CA CYS A 240 7.41 20.19 4.07
C CYS A 240 6.60 19.33 5.07
N ALA A 241 5.52 18.67 4.60
CA ALA A 241 4.57 17.95 5.44
C ALA A 241 5.21 16.83 6.30
N ALA A 242 6.34 16.27 5.86
CA ALA A 242 7.08 15.26 6.61
C ALA A 242 7.59 15.79 7.96
N GLU A 243 8.01 17.06 8.03
CA GLU A 243 8.59 17.69 9.22
C GLU A 243 7.57 17.97 10.33
N TYR A 244 6.29 18.06 9.96
CA TYR A 244 5.18 18.38 10.87
C TYR A 244 4.30 17.18 11.20
N SER A 245 4.57 16.02 10.58
CA SER A 245 3.78 14.80 10.76
C SER A 245 3.71 14.32 12.21
N SER A 246 4.79 14.43 12.98
CA SER A 246 4.85 14.09 14.41
C SER A 246 4.09 15.06 15.32
N VAL A 247 3.83 16.29 14.85
CA VAL A 247 3.09 17.32 15.58
C VAL A 247 1.60 17.19 15.33
N LEU A 248 1.21 16.94 14.08
CA LEU A 248 -0.19 16.79 13.67
C LEU A 248 -0.76 15.41 14.00
N PHE A 249 0.10 14.40 14.13
CA PHE A 249 -0.28 13.02 14.40
C PHE A 249 0.66 12.39 15.44
N PRO A 250 0.68 12.89 16.69
CA PRO A 250 1.50 12.31 17.75
C PRO A 250 1.15 10.81 17.92
N ASP A 251 2.13 9.98 18.23
CA ASP A 251 1.88 8.57 18.55
C ASP A 251 1.09 8.47 19.87
N GLU A 252 0.26 7.44 19.99
CA GLU A 252 -0.78 7.25 21.04
C GLU A 252 -0.26 7.24 22.50
N GLY A 253 1.04 7.46 22.72
CA GLY A 253 1.67 7.48 24.03
C GLY A 253 1.81 8.84 24.71
N ASP A 254 1.52 9.98 24.05
CA ASP A 254 2.00 11.28 24.58
C ASP A 254 1.00 12.45 24.70
N VAL A 255 -0.29 12.32 24.34
CA VAL A 255 -1.25 13.41 24.67
C VAL A 255 -2.65 12.89 24.98
N THR A 256 -3.14 13.25 26.17
CA THR A 256 -4.55 13.25 26.55
C THR A 256 -5.33 14.25 25.70
N GLY A 257 -6.02 13.80 24.65
CA GLY A 257 -7.00 14.65 23.95
C GLY A 257 -7.22 14.31 22.48
N VAL A 258 -8.39 13.71 22.22
CA VAL A 258 -9.07 13.51 20.92
C VAL A 258 -8.33 12.68 19.86
N PRO A 259 -8.91 11.55 19.38
CA PRO A 259 -8.29 10.73 18.35
C PRO A 259 -8.26 11.46 17.00
N ILE A 260 -7.06 11.66 16.45
CA ILE A 260 -6.84 12.18 15.10
C ILE A 260 -6.65 10.99 14.16
N SER A 261 -7.62 10.74 13.28
CA SER A 261 -7.51 9.72 12.24
C SER A 261 -6.50 10.14 11.16
N ARG A 262 -5.51 9.27 10.91
CA ARG A 262 -4.43 9.50 9.92
C ARG A 262 -4.93 9.20 8.50
N THR A 263 -4.89 10.19 7.62
CA THR A 263 -4.95 9.98 6.16
C THR A 263 -3.75 10.65 5.51
N ARG A 264 -2.84 9.87 4.91
CA ARG A 264 -1.67 10.37 4.18
C ARG A 264 -2.00 10.38 2.69
N GLU A 265 -2.26 11.55 2.12
CA GLU A 265 -2.11 11.76 0.68
C GLU A 265 -0.85 12.59 0.45
N CYS A 266 0.22 11.92 0.01
CA CYS A 266 1.41 12.58 -0.51
C CYS A 266 1.17 12.87 -2.00
N THR A 267 0.67 14.07 -2.31
CA THR A 267 0.67 14.57 -3.70
C THR A 267 1.97 15.31 -3.96
N SER A 268 2.93 14.61 -4.58
CA SER A 268 4.08 15.26 -5.23
C SER A 268 3.63 15.89 -6.54
N TYR A 269 3.68 17.22 -6.65
CA TYR A 269 3.52 17.90 -7.92
C TYR A 269 4.89 18.14 -8.58
N THR A 270 5.14 17.44 -9.69
CA THR A 270 6.18 17.81 -10.65
C THR A 270 5.78 19.12 -11.35
N ALA A 271 6.58 20.16 -11.19
CA ALA A 271 6.46 21.38 -11.97
C ALA A 271 6.79 21.09 -13.45
N LYS A 272 5.78 21.15 -14.33
CA LYS A 272 6.00 21.34 -15.76
C LYS A 272 6.16 22.85 -16.00
N GLY A 273 7.35 23.25 -16.41
CA GLY A 273 7.58 24.58 -16.95
C GLY A 273 6.87 24.73 -18.28
N GLU A 274 5.90 25.63 -18.33
CA GLU A 274 5.44 26.22 -19.58
C GLU A 274 6.00 27.64 -19.64
N THR A 275 7.02 27.80 -20.46
CA THR A 275 7.52 29.09 -20.91
C THR A 275 6.48 29.70 -21.86
N SER A 276 5.80 30.75 -21.41
CA SER A 276 5.14 31.71 -22.28
C SER A 276 5.91 33.03 -22.24
N ASN A 277 6.58 33.34 -23.35
CA ASN A 277 7.15 34.67 -23.60
C ASN A 277 6.00 35.69 -23.71
N PRO A 278 6.13 36.88 -23.10
CA PRO A 278 5.36 38.03 -23.54
C PRO A 278 6.17 38.83 -24.56
N THR A 279 5.72 38.81 -25.80
CA THR A 279 5.99 39.86 -26.79
C THR A 279 5.09 41.04 -26.46
N TYR A 280 5.66 42.19 -26.09
CA TYR A 280 5.05 43.50 -26.30
C TYR A 280 6.18 44.50 -26.54
N GLY A 281 5.97 45.36 -27.55
CA GLY A 281 6.95 46.28 -28.12
C GLY A 281 7.26 47.51 -27.28
#